data_AF-A0A933CE05-F1
#
_entry.id   AF-A0A933CE05-F1
#
_cell.length_a   1.000
_cell.length_b   1.000
_cell.length_c   1.000
_cell.angle_alpha   90.00
_cell.angle_beta   90.00
_cell.angle_gamma   90.00
#
_symmetry.space_group_name_H-M   'P 1'
#
loop_
_entity.id
_entity.type
_entity.pdbx_description
1 polymer ?
#
loop_
_entity_poly.entity_id
_entity_poly.type
_entity_poly.pdbx_seq_one_letter_code
_entity_poly.pdbx_strand_id
1 'polypeptide(L)'
;MTDEDGPNRPLEAVLLTIIAFAPLAFGCVEPWSRCLLQLLAFSLPLLCLRDRRPAALSASRPLLLAILALLVLAAAQASNPRTLLVPGGAGPFTAIPHATGNALLLWCGYAALLAGAGQALRSARVQGRVVYAMLLLGAAITVIGIIQIGQGNRFIYGLREVFQRKPFGPYYHRGHAASLLAMSFLLGSGLFLGASRRIPPGRASERSRTGLPSRASSLSPSC
;
A
#
# COMPACT_ATOMS: atom_id res chain seq x y z
N MET A 1 -13.04 -13.29 -21.17
CA MET A 1 -12.63 -12.74 -19.87
C MET A 1 -12.16 -13.92 -19.03
N THR A 2 -10.99 -14.44 -19.39
CA THR A 2 -10.62 -15.86 -19.22
C THR A 2 -9.12 -15.93 -18.98
N ASP A 3 -8.74 -16.62 -17.89
CA ASP A 3 -7.43 -17.20 -17.51
C ASP A 3 -6.10 -16.42 -17.59
N GLU A 4 -6.06 -15.19 -18.07
CA GLU A 4 -4.86 -14.32 -18.02
C GLU A 4 -4.56 -13.74 -16.62
N ASP A 5 -5.20 -14.24 -15.57
CA ASP A 5 -4.81 -13.95 -14.20
C ASP A 5 -3.71 -14.93 -13.78
N GLY A 6 -2.57 -14.81 -14.45
CA GLY A 6 -1.44 -15.73 -14.36
C GLY A 6 -0.78 -15.80 -12.98
N PRO A 7 0.52 -16.17 -12.90
CA PRO A 7 1.23 -16.54 -11.67
C PRO A 7 1.24 -15.46 -10.54
N ASN A 8 0.67 -14.27 -10.77
CA ASN A 8 0.62 -13.14 -9.84
C ASN A 8 -0.51 -13.22 -8.81
N ARG A 9 -1.54 -14.06 -9.02
CA ARG A 9 -2.69 -14.19 -8.11
C ARG A 9 -2.31 -14.34 -6.62
N PRO A 10 -1.38 -15.22 -6.21
CA PRO A 10 -1.07 -15.39 -4.79
C PRO A 10 -0.38 -14.17 -4.18
N LEU A 11 0.58 -13.56 -4.89
CA LEU A 11 1.27 -12.35 -4.41
C LEU A 11 0.30 -11.19 -4.20
N GLU A 12 -0.58 -10.99 -5.18
CA GLU A 12 -1.61 -9.99 -5.09
C GLU A 12 -2.58 -10.25 -3.93
N ALA A 13 -3.07 -11.48 -3.79
CA ALA A 13 -3.99 -11.84 -2.71
C ALA A 13 -3.37 -11.57 -1.33
N VAL A 14 -2.10 -11.93 -1.13
CA VAL A 14 -1.36 -11.62 0.10
C VAL A 14 -1.23 -10.11 0.29
N LEU A 15 -0.87 -9.35 -0.75
CA LEU A 15 -0.73 -7.90 -0.64
C LEU A 15 -2.06 -7.21 -0.29
N LEU A 16 -3.16 -7.59 -0.95
CA LEU A 16 -4.49 -7.08 -0.65
C LEU A 16 -4.94 -7.46 0.76
N THR A 17 -4.60 -8.68 1.19
CA THR A 17 -4.86 -9.13 2.57
C THR A 17 -4.10 -8.26 3.57
N ILE A 18 -2.82 -7.98 3.34
CA ILE A 18 -2.02 -7.08 4.19
C ILE A 18 -2.66 -5.68 4.27
N ILE A 19 -3.04 -5.12 3.12
CA ILE A 19 -3.64 -3.78 3.04
C ILE A 19 -4.96 -3.70 3.81
N ALA A 20 -5.82 -4.71 3.68
CA ALA A 20 -7.11 -4.74 4.37
C ALA A 20 -6.95 -5.06 5.87
N PHE A 21 -6.13 -6.07 6.19
CA PHE A 21 -5.94 -6.57 7.55
C PHE A 21 -5.25 -5.54 8.43
N ALA A 22 -4.20 -4.87 7.95
CA ALA A 22 -3.39 -3.98 8.78
C ALA A 22 -4.19 -2.90 9.53
N PRO A 23 -5.05 -2.10 8.86
CA PRO A 23 -5.87 -1.13 9.56
C PRO A 23 -6.99 -1.79 10.37
N LEU A 24 -7.64 -2.83 9.86
CA LEU A 24 -8.77 -3.48 10.55
C LEU A 24 -8.34 -4.20 11.84
N ALA A 25 -7.12 -4.72 11.89
CA ALA A 25 -6.52 -5.37 13.06
C ALA A 25 -5.93 -4.33 14.03
N PHE A 26 -6.78 -3.40 14.48
CA PHE A 26 -6.45 -2.35 15.43
C PHE A 26 -5.27 -1.44 15.02
N GLY A 27 -5.08 -1.22 13.71
CA GLY A 27 -3.91 -0.50 13.20
C GLY A 27 -2.57 -1.19 13.52
N CYS A 28 -2.57 -2.51 13.73
CA CYS A 28 -1.39 -3.32 14.05
C CYS A 28 -0.64 -2.91 15.31
N VAL A 29 -1.34 -2.42 16.33
CA VAL A 29 -0.70 -2.14 17.62
C VAL A 29 -0.64 -3.36 18.54
N GLU A 30 -1.49 -4.36 18.29
CA GLU A 30 -1.56 -5.55 19.14
C GLU A 30 -0.48 -6.57 18.76
N PRO A 31 0.14 -7.27 19.74
CA PRO A 31 1.18 -8.26 19.45
C PRO A 31 0.75 -9.33 18.46
N TRP A 32 -0.46 -9.87 18.61
CA TRP A 32 -1.00 -10.88 17.69
C TRP A 32 -1.18 -10.32 16.26
N SER A 33 -1.67 -9.09 16.14
CA SER A 33 -1.90 -8.44 14.84
C SER A 33 -0.58 -8.16 14.12
N ARG A 34 0.45 -7.74 14.86
CA ARG A 34 1.81 -7.54 14.33
C ARG A 34 2.43 -8.84 13.87
N CYS A 35 2.29 -9.91 14.67
CA CYS A 35 2.81 -11.22 14.31
C CYS A 35 2.20 -11.71 12.99
N LEU A 36 0.87 -11.67 12.86
CA LEU A 36 0.18 -12.04 11.62
C LEU A 36 0.60 -11.17 10.44
N LEU A 37 0.71 -9.85 10.63
CA LEU A 37 1.15 -8.95 9.56
C LEU A 37 2.59 -9.25 9.12
N GLN A 38 3.49 -9.55 10.05
CA GLN A 38 4.87 -9.92 9.75
C GLN A 38 4.93 -11.24 8.99
N LEU A 39 4.17 -12.26 9.40
CA LEU A 39 4.08 -13.53 8.68
C LEU A 39 3.60 -13.32 7.22
N LEU A 40 2.55 -12.51 7.04
CA LEU A 40 2.08 -12.15 5.70
C LEU A 40 3.16 -11.39 4.91
N ALA A 41 3.84 -10.42 5.52
CA ALA A 41 4.91 -9.66 4.87
C ALA A 41 6.08 -10.54 4.44
N PHE A 42 6.51 -11.49 5.28
CA PHE A 42 7.57 -12.46 4.94
C PHE A 42 7.12 -13.49 3.90
N SER A 43 5.83 -13.79 3.80
CA SER A 43 5.33 -14.71 2.76
C SER A 43 5.48 -14.15 1.34
N LEU A 44 5.44 -12.83 1.15
CA LEU A 44 5.58 -12.20 -0.17
C LEU A 44 6.93 -12.52 -0.86
N PRO A 45 8.11 -12.23 -0.26
CA PRO A 45 9.38 -12.57 -0.90
C PRO A 45 9.56 -14.09 -1.05
N LEU A 46 9.02 -14.92 -0.14
CA LEU A 46 9.06 -16.38 -0.27
C LEU A 46 8.29 -16.86 -1.51
N LEU A 47 7.10 -16.30 -1.76
CA LEU A 47 6.33 -16.56 -2.98
C LEU A 47 7.07 -16.08 -4.24
N CYS A 48 7.75 -14.92 -4.17
CA CYS A 48 8.58 -14.45 -5.27
C CYS A 48 9.75 -15.41 -5.58
N LEU A 49 10.39 -15.97 -4.55
CA LEU A 49 11.48 -16.94 -4.69
C LEU A 49 10.96 -18.27 -5.26
N ARG A 50 9.79 -18.74 -4.81
CA ARG A 50 9.12 -19.94 -5.34
C ARG A 50 8.89 -19.85 -6.85
N ASP A 51 8.43 -18.69 -7.31
CA ASP A 51 8.17 -18.43 -8.73
C ASP A 51 9.43 -18.08 -9.53
N ARG A 52 10.63 -18.10 -8.91
CA ARG A 52 11.93 -17.72 -9.52
C ARG A 52 11.92 -16.38 -10.24
N ARG A 53 11.17 -15.41 -9.70
CA ARG A 53 11.02 -14.10 -10.33
C ARG A 53 12.31 -13.29 -10.19
N PRO A 54 12.84 -12.70 -11.27
CA PRO A 54 13.99 -11.81 -11.15
C PRO A 54 13.60 -10.63 -10.26
N ALA A 55 14.45 -10.32 -9.28
CA ALA A 55 14.20 -9.27 -8.30
C ALA A 55 14.06 -7.91 -9.02
N ALA A 56 12.83 -7.39 -9.14
CA ALA A 56 12.57 -6.07 -9.72
C ALA A 56 12.86 -4.98 -8.68
N LEU A 57 14.11 -4.92 -8.23
CA LEU A 57 14.54 -4.03 -7.15
C LEU A 57 14.74 -2.59 -7.63
N SER A 58 14.65 -2.29 -8.93
CA SER A 58 15.13 -1.01 -9.48
C SER A 58 14.44 0.21 -8.84
N ALA A 59 13.10 0.21 -8.74
CA ALA A 59 12.36 1.33 -8.15
C ALA A 59 12.50 1.42 -6.62
N SER A 60 12.65 0.29 -5.93
CA SER A 60 12.75 0.23 -4.46
C SER A 60 14.19 0.19 -3.94
N ARG A 61 15.20 0.16 -4.82
CA ARG A 61 16.62 -0.01 -4.48
C ARG A 61 17.11 0.99 -3.43
N PRO A 62 16.93 2.31 -3.56
CA PRO A 62 17.46 3.26 -2.58
C PRO A 62 16.78 3.07 -1.20
N LEU A 63 15.47 2.80 -1.19
CA LEU A 63 14.73 2.57 0.04
C LEU A 63 15.15 1.27 0.73
N LEU A 64 15.37 0.20 -0.04
CA LEU A 64 15.88 -1.07 0.49
C LEU A 64 17.30 -0.92 1.04
N LEU A 65 18.15 -0.12 0.40
CA LEU A 65 19.48 0.19 0.92
C LEU A 65 19.40 0.98 2.23
N ALA A 66 18.51 1.96 2.33
CA ALA A 66 18.27 2.70 3.56
C ALA A 66 17.79 1.77 4.70
N ILE A 67 16.85 0.87 4.41
CA ILE A 67 16.36 -0.11 5.39
C ILE A 67 17.45 -1.10 5.77
N LEU A 68 18.26 -1.55 4.81
CA LEU A 68 19.40 -2.43 5.07
C LEU A 68 20.42 -1.74 5.99
N ALA A 69 20.71 -0.45 5.77
CA ALA A 69 21.59 0.32 6.64
C ALA A 69 21.02 0.42 8.07
N LEU A 70 19.71 0.66 8.21
CA LEU A 70 19.04 0.64 9.51
C LEU A 70 19.08 -0.74 10.18
N LEU A 71 18.92 -1.81 9.42
CA LEU A 71 19.03 -3.19 9.93
C LEU A 71 20.43 -3.51 10.41
N VAL A 72 21.47 -3.11 9.67
CA VAL A 72 22.87 -3.27 10.09
C VAL A 72 23.12 -2.51 11.38
N LEU A 73 22.65 -1.26 11.49
CA LEU A 73 22.78 -0.48 12.72
C LEU A 73 22.04 -1.14 13.90
N ALA A 74 20.80 -1.58 13.69
CA ALA A 74 20.01 -2.24 14.73
C ALA A 74 20.63 -3.59 15.15
N ALA A 75 21.20 -4.35 14.22
CA ALA A 75 21.92 -5.59 14.51
C ALA A 75 23.20 -5.32 15.29
N ALA A 76 23.96 -4.29 14.93
CA ALA A 76 25.13 -3.87 15.69
C ALA A 76 24.76 -3.45 17.12
N GLN A 77 23.68 -2.67 17.30
CA GLN A 77 23.13 -2.34 18.63
C GLN A 77 22.67 -3.58 19.40
N ALA A 78 22.03 -4.54 18.74
CA ALA A 78 21.54 -5.77 19.37
C ALA A 78 22.68 -6.70 19.80
N SER A 79 23.78 -6.73 19.05
CA SER A 79 24.98 -7.50 19.40
C SER A 79 25.76 -6.93 20.59
N ASN A 80 25.48 -5.67 20.98
CA ASN A 80 26.13 -5.02 22.10
C ASN A 80 25.15 -4.92 23.28
N PRO A 81 25.18 -5.84 24.26
CA PRO A 81 24.23 -5.86 25.38
C PRO A 81 24.45 -4.73 26.39
N ARG A 82 25.46 -3.87 26.18
CA ARG A 82 25.75 -2.75 27.08
C ARG A 82 24.61 -1.74 27.02
N THR A 83 24.13 -1.35 28.19
CA THR A 83 23.10 -0.33 28.37
C THR A 83 23.71 1.01 28.77
N LEU A 84 22.87 2.07 28.81
CA LEU A 84 23.26 3.42 29.24
C LEU A 84 23.92 3.49 30.63
N LEU A 85 23.75 2.45 31.46
CA LEU A 85 24.22 2.42 32.84
C LEU A 85 25.65 1.87 32.99
N VAL A 86 26.25 1.34 31.92
CA VAL A 86 27.60 0.77 31.94
C VAL A 86 28.56 1.73 31.22
N PRO A 87 29.55 2.35 31.90
CA PRO A 87 30.51 3.24 31.27
C PRO A 87 31.31 2.57 30.14
N GLY A 88 31.25 3.18 28.94
CA GLY A 88 32.36 3.34 28.00
C GLY A 88 32.92 2.11 27.30
N GLY A 89 32.26 1.66 26.22
CA GLY A 89 32.96 1.09 25.06
C GLY A 89 32.67 1.95 23.83
N ALA A 90 33.62 2.07 22.91
CA ALA A 90 33.35 2.68 21.61
C ALA A 90 32.40 1.76 20.80
N GLY A 91 31.25 2.27 20.37
CA GLY A 91 30.34 1.56 19.48
C GLY A 91 28.86 1.86 19.72
N PRO A 92 27.99 1.40 18.79
CA PRO A 92 26.55 1.50 18.96
C PRO A 92 26.11 0.62 20.14
N PHE A 93 25.21 1.14 20.97
CA PHE A 93 24.65 0.44 22.12
C PHE A 93 23.12 0.47 22.07
N THR A 94 22.47 -0.44 22.78
CA THR A 94 21.02 -0.46 22.95
C THR A 94 20.64 0.12 24.31
N ALA A 95 19.66 1.03 24.33
CA ALA A 95 19.09 1.50 25.59
C ALA A 95 18.19 0.43 26.23
N ILE A 96 17.44 -0.32 25.40
CA ILE A 96 16.48 -1.34 25.82
C ILE A 96 16.57 -2.51 24.83
N PRO A 97 17.28 -3.61 25.17
CA PRO A 97 17.52 -4.72 24.26
C PRO A 97 16.24 -5.29 23.62
N HIS A 98 15.20 -5.46 24.41
CA HIS A 98 13.91 -5.96 23.94
C HIS A 98 13.25 -5.03 22.90
N ALA A 99 13.35 -3.71 23.09
CA ALA A 99 12.80 -2.75 22.13
C ALA A 99 13.60 -2.76 20.81
N THR A 100 14.93 -2.86 20.89
CA THR A 100 15.80 -3.01 19.72
C THR A 100 15.49 -4.29 18.95
N GLY A 101 15.28 -5.42 19.63
CA GLY A 101 14.87 -6.67 18.99
C GLY A 101 13.54 -6.55 18.24
N ASN A 102 12.53 -5.93 18.86
CA ASN A 102 11.24 -5.68 18.22
C ASN A 102 11.36 -4.73 17.02
N ALA A 103 12.19 -3.69 17.12
CA ALA A 103 12.47 -2.78 16.02
C ALA A 103 13.14 -3.52 14.85
N LEU A 104 14.12 -4.37 15.13
CA LEU A 104 14.81 -5.17 14.11
C LEU A 104 13.82 -6.07 13.36
N LEU A 105 12.95 -6.78 14.09
CA LEU A 105 11.91 -7.62 13.48
C LEU A 105 10.92 -6.80 12.63
N LEU A 106 10.53 -5.62 13.10
CA LEU A 106 9.67 -4.70 12.35
C LEU A 106 10.34 -4.23 11.05
N TRP A 107 11.60 -3.81 11.11
CA TRP A 107 12.37 -3.38 9.93
C TRP A 107 12.61 -4.52 8.94
N CYS A 108 12.83 -5.75 9.42
CA CYS A 108 12.87 -6.94 8.57
C CYS A 108 11.52 -7.14 7.86
N GLY A 109 10.41 -6.98 8.57
CA GLY A 109 9.07 -7.03 7.98
C GLY A 109 8.85 -5.96 6.90
N TYR A 110 9.32 -4.73 7.13
CA TYR A 110 9.27 -3.67 6.11
C TYR A 110 10.16 -3.97 4.90
N ALA A 111 11.36 -4.52 5.10
CA ALA A 111 12.23 -4.95 4.01
C ALA A 111 11.55 -6.04 3.16
N ALA A 112 10.95 -7.03 3.82
CA ALA A 112 10.21 -8.11 3.17
C ALA A 112 9.00 -7.59 2.39
N LEU A 113 8.20 -6.71 3.01
CA LEU A 113 7.05 -6.08 2.37
C LEU A 113 7.47 -5.27 1.15
N LEU A 114 8.52 -4.46 1.22
CA LEU A 114 8.97 -3.64 0.09
C LEU A 114 9.52 -4.49 -1.06
N ALA A 115 10.33 -5.50 -0.75
CA ALA A 115 10.85 -6.43 -1.75
C ALA A 115 9.72 -7.21 -2.44
N GLY A 116 8.73 -7.67 -1.67
CA GLY A 116 7.58 -8.42 -2.17
C GLY A 116 6.54 -7.57 -2.91
N ALA A 117 6.16 -6.42 -2.35
CA ALA A 117 5.17 -5.52 -2.92
C ALA A 117 5.64 -4.93 -4.26
N GLY A 118 6.93 -4.60 -4.39
CA GLY A 118 7.49 -4.13 -5.66
C GLY A 118 7.29 -5.13 -6.80
N GLN A 119 7.30 -6.43 -6.49
CA GLN A 119 7.04 -7.49 -7.46
C GLN A 119 5.55 -7.69 -7.74
N ALA A 120 4.71 -7.64 -6.71
CA ALA A 120 3.26 -7.74 -6.84
C ALA A 120 2.69 -6.57 -7.68
N LEU A 121 3.23 -5.37 -7.49
CA LEU A 121 2.76 -4.12 -8.12
C LEU A 121 3.33 -3.88 -9.53
N ARG A 122 3.90 -4.87 -10.22
CA ARG A 122 4.44 -4.68 -11.59
C ARG A 122 3.37 -4.44 -12.64
N SER A 123 2.15 -4.93 -12.41
CA SER A 123 1.03 -4.78 -13.35
C SER A 123 0.17 -3.58 -12.99
N ALA A 124 -0.12 -2.73 -13.98
CA ALA A 124 -1.05 -1.61 -13.84
C ALA A 124 -2.45 -2.07 -13.37
N ARG A 125 -2.86 -3.30 -13.71
CA ARG A 125 -4.13 -3.88 -13.24
C ARG A 125 -4.10 -4.15 -11.73
N VAL A 126 -2.98 -4.68 -11.21
CA VAL A 126 -2.80 -4.93 -9.76
C VAL A 126 -2.68 -3.61 -9.02
N GLN A 127 -1.90 -2.65 -9.54
CA GLN A 127 -1.80 -1.30 -8.99
C GLN A 127 -3.19 -0.65 -8.86
N GLY A 128 -4.01 -0.74 -9.91
CA GLY A 128 -5.39 -0.24 -9.89
C GLY A 128 -6.21 -0.90 -8.79
N ARG A 129 -6.19 -2.23 -8.67
CA ARG A 129 -6.91 -2.97 -7.62
C ARG A 129 -6.45 -2.60 -6.21
N VAL A 130 -5.14 -2.43 -6.01
CA VAL A 130 -4.57 -1.96 -4.74
C VAL A 130 -5.07 -0.55 -4.39
N VAL A 131 -5.06 0.39 -5.34
CA VAL A 131 -5.58 1.73 -5.10
C VAL A 131 -7.08 1.71 -4.78
N TYR A 132 -7.88 0.95 -5.54
CA TYR A 132 -9.29 0.78 -5.25
C TYR A 132 -9.52 0.18 -3.85
N ALA A 133 -8.76 -0.83 -3.47
CA ALA A 133 -8.84 -1.41 -2.13
C ALA A 133 -8.53 -0.38 -1.03
N MET A 134 -7.47 0.43 -1.21
CA MET A 134 -7.12 1.50 -0.25
C MET A 134 -8.20 2.59 -0.16
N LEU A 135 -8.84 2.94 -1.29
CA LEU A 135 -9.93 3.91 -1.32
C LEU A 135 -11.18 3.37 -0.60
N LEU A 136 -11.60 2.14 -0.93
CA LEU A 136 -12.73 1.48 -0.27
C LEU A 136 -12.50 1.32 1.23
N LEU A 137 -11.28 0.95 1.62
CA LEU A 137 -10.90 0.79 3.01
C LEU A 137 -10.92 2.13 3.76
N GLY A 138 -10.41 3.20 3.14
CA GLY A 138 -10.49 4.55 3.70
C GLY A 138 -11.94 5.01 3.89
N ALA A 139 -12.80 4.75 2.91
CA ALA A 139 -14.24 5.04 3.01
C ALA A 139 -14.90 4.23 4.15
N ALA A 140 -14.64 2.92 4.22
CA ALA A 140 -15.18 2.07 5.27
C ALA A 140 -14.72 2.52 6.68
N ILE A 141 -13.43 2.82 6.86
CA ILE A 141 -12.88 3.31 8.13
C ILE A 141 -13.48 4.67 8.49
N THR A 142 -13.74 5.54 7.51
CA THR A 142 -14.42 6.83 7.75
C THR A 142 -15.82 6.62 8.28
N VAL A 143 -16.61 5.74 7.66
CA VAL A 143 -17.97 5.40 8.12
C VAL A 143 -17.94 4.85 9.54
N ILE A 144 -17.06 3.87 9.81
CA ILE A 144 -16.91 3.29 11.15
C ILE A 144 -16.52 4.38 12.16
N GLY A 145 -15.59 5.27 11.81
CA GLY A 145 -15.15 6.36 12.67
C GLY A 145 -16.25 7.37 12.98
N ILE A 146 -17.10 7.72 12.00
CA ILE A 146 -18.25 8.61 12.21
C ILE A 146 -19.25 7.98 13.19
N ILE A 147 -19.58 6.70 13.00
CA ILE A 147 -20.47 5.96 13.90
C ILE A 147 -19.88 5.93 15.31
N GLN A 148 -18.58 5.63 15.43
CA GLN A 148 -17.87 5.58 16.71
C GLN A 148 -17.88 6.93 17.45
N ILE A 149 -17.76 8.04 16.71
CA ILE A 149 -17.89 9.40 17.29
C ILE A 149 -19.30 9.59 17.89
N GLY A 150 -20.35 9.15 17.19
CA GLY A 150 -21.73 9.20 17.70
C GLY A 150 -21.97 8.38 18.97
N GLN A 151 -21.17 7.33 19.19
CA GLN A 151 -21.24 6.45 20.37
C GLN A 151 -20.34 6.91 21.54
N GLY A 152 -19.76 8.11 21.47
CA GLY A 152 -18.92 8.65 22.55
C GLY A 152 -17.44 8.25 22.49
N ASN A 153 -17.02 7.53 21.44
CA ASN A 153 -15.61 7.32 21.07
C ASN A 153 -14.70 6.70 22.15
N ARG A 154 -15.23 5.82 23.01
CA ARG A 154 -14.44 5.14 24.05
C ARG A 154 -13.98 3.74 23.67
N PHE A 155 -14.68 3.09 22.74
CA PHE A 155 -14.45 1.70 22.36
C PHE A 155 -14.05 1.57 20.90
N ILE A 156 -13.07 0.71 20.61
CA ILE A 156 -12.79 0.24 19.26
C ILE A 156 -13.68 -0.98 18.99
N TYR A 157 -14.46 -0.93 17.90
CA TYR A 157 -15.46 -1.94 17.53
C TYR A 157 -16.50 -2.28 18.61
N GLY A 158 -16.67 -1.42 19.63
CA GLY A 158 -17.51 -1.72 20.79
C GLY A 158 -16.95 -2.79 21.74
N LEU A 159 -15.81 -3.41 21.42
CA LEU A 159 -15.24 -4.52 22.20
C LEU A 159 -14.13 -4.06 23.14
N ARG A 160 -13.34 -3.07 22.74
CA ARG A 160 -12.12 -2.69 23.47
C ARG A 160 -12.12 -1.24 23.87
N GLU A 161 -12.11 -1.00 25.18
CA GLU A 161 -11.98 0.34 25.74
C GLU A 161 -10.57 0.90 25.53
N VAL A 162 -10.49 2.18 25.18
CA VAL A 162 -9.23 2.89 25.02
C VAL A 162 -9.17 4.01 26.06
N PHE A 163 -8.34 3.82 27.08
CA PHE A 163 -8.12 4.83 28.11
C PHE A 163 -7.23 5.96 27.56
N GLN A 164 -7.65 7.21 27.83
CA GLN A 164 -6.88 8.44 27.60
C GLN A 164 -6.60 8.84 26.14
N ARG A 165 -7.13 8.13 25.14
CA ARG A 165 -6.99 8.51 23.72
C ARG A 165 -8.33 8.69 23.04
N LYS A 166 -8.32 9.45 21.94
CA LYS A 166 -9.47 9.61 21.03
C LYS A 166 -9.27 8.65 19.85
N PRO A 167 -9.80 7.41 19.91
CA PRO A 167 -9.74 6.49 18.78
C PRO A 167 -10.51 7.03 17.56
N PHE A 168 -10.30 6.41 16.41
CA PHE A 168 -11.08 6.67 15.20
C PHE A 168 -11.07 5.44 14.30
N GLY A 169 -12.25 4.89 14.06
CA GLY A 169 -12.42 3.58 13.43
C GLY A 169 -11.65 2.51 14.20
N PRO A 170 -10.82 1.70 13.52
CA PRO A 170 -10.03 0.66 14.18
C PRO A 170 -8.78 1.20 14.89
N TYR A 171 -8.46 2.49 14.77
CA TYR A 171 -7.21 3.04 15.28
C TYR A 171 -7.33 3.52 16.72
N TYR A 172 -6.35 3.15 17.55
CA TYR A 172 -6.14 3.71 18.89
C TYR A 172 -5.87 5.21 18.91
N HIS A 173 -5.34 5.74 17.82
CA HIS A 173 -4.97 7.15 17.71
C HIS A 173 -5.47 7.73 16.40
N ARG A 174 -6.32 8.76 16.49
CA ARG A 174 -6.89 9.48 15.33
C ARG A 174 -5.85 9.96 14.31
N GLY A 175 -4.63 10.26 14.75
CA GLY A 175 -3.55 10.67 13.86
C GLY A 175 -3.14 9.58 12.87
N HIS A 176 -3.15 8.31 13.29
CA HIS A 176 -2.83 7.19 12.39
C HIS A 176 -3.94 6.96 11.37
N ALA A 177 -5.20 7.09 11.79
CA ALA A 177 -6.34 7.05 10.88
C ALA A 177 -6.26 8.19 9.85
N ALA A 178 -5.96 9.42 10.29
CA ALA A 178 -5.86 10.58 9.42
C ALA A 178 -4.81 10.39 8.31
N SER A 179 -3.65 9.81 8.62
CA SER A 179 -2.62 9.49 7.61
C SER A 179 -3.13 8.51 6.57
N LEU A 180 -3.86 7.46 6.97
CA LEU A 180 -4.46 6.52 6.03
C LEU A 180 -5.50 7.23 5.14
N LEU A 181 -6.42 8.00 5.73
CA LEU A 181 -7.47 8.70 5.00
C LEU A 181 -6.91 9.71 4.00
N ALA A 182 -5.89 10.48 4.40
CA ALA A 182 -5.21 11.40 3.52
C ALA A 182 -4.56 10.68 2.33
N MET A 183 -3.87 9.56 2.58
CA MET A 183 -3.27 8.75 1.52
C MET A 183 -4.33 8.16 0.58
N SER A 184 -5.40 7.55 1.12
CA SER A 184 -6.51 7.02 0.32
C SER A 184 -7.18 8.09 -0.53
N PHE A 185 -7.38 9.29 0.03
CA PHE A 185 -7.95 10.43 -0.69
C PHE A 185 -7.04 10.90 -1.84
N LEU A 186 -5.74 11.06 -1.60
CA LEU A 186 -4.78 11.48 -2.63
C LEU A 186 -4.68 10.44 -3.75
N LEU A 187 -4.63 9.15 -3.42
CA LEU A 187 -4.62 8.07 -4.40
C LEU A 187 -5.91 8.05 -5.24
N GLY A 188 -7.08 8.17 -4.59
CA GLY A 188 -8.37 8.25 -5.28
C GLY A 188 -8.47 9.46 -6.19
N SER A 189 -7.98 10.62 -5.73
CA SER A 189 -7.91 11.86 -6.53
C SER A 189 -7.02 11.68 -7.76
N GLY A 190 -5.89 11.00 -7.62
CA GLY A 190 -5.00 10.66 -8.75
C GLY A 190 -5.71 9.80 -9.81
N LEU A 191 -6.47 8.79 -9.40
CA LEU A 191 -7.27 7.98 -10.33
C LEU A 191 -8.35 8.80 -11.04
N PHE A 192 -9.07 9.66 -10.31
CA PHE A 192 -10.13 10.49 -10.87
C PHE A 192 -9.60 11.47 -11.93
N LEU A 193 -8.49 12.17 -11.62
CA LEU A 193 -7.84 13.08 -12.55
C LEU A 193 -7.25 12.34 -13.77
N GLY A 194 -6.68 11.15 -13.55
CA GLY A 194 -6.15 10.30 -14.61
C GLY A 194 -7.25 9.80 -15.56
N ALA A 195 -8.42 9.44 -15.05
CA ALA A 195 -9.58 9.03 -15.85
C ALA A 195 -10.14 10.18 -16.69
N SER A 196 -10.20 11.39 -16.13
CA SER A 196 -10.71 12.58 -16.81
C SER A 196 -9.91 12.96 -18.06
N ARG A 197 -8.60 12.69 -18.09
CA ARG A 197 -7.74 12.96 -19.26
C ARG A 197 -7.90 11.96 -20.41
N ARG A 198 -8.54 10.81 -20.17
CA ARG A 198 -8.73 9.75 -21.18
C ARG A 198 -9.99 9.95 -22.01
N ILE A 199 -10.82 10.94 -21.71
CA ILE A 199 -11.94 11.34 -22.55
C ILE A 199 -11.32 11.87 -23.85
N PRO A 200 -11.39 11.14 -24.97
CA PRO A 200 -10.85 11.64 -26.22
C PRO A 200 -11.58 12.96 -26.52
N PRO A 201 -10.86 14.05 -26.87
CA PRO A 201 -11.55 15.25 -27.34
C PRO A 201 -12.46 14.79 -28.47
N GLY A 202 -13.77 14.96 -28.26
CA GLY A 202 -14.78 14.38 -29.13
C GLY A 202 -14.45 14.68 -30.59
N ARG A 203 -14.81 13.76 -31.48
CA ARG A 203 -14.81 13.89 -32.95
C ARG A 203 -15.71 15.04 -33.44
N ALA A 204 -15.64 16.21 -32.82
CA ALA A 204 -16.33 17.43 -33.21
C ALA A 204 -15.83 17.95 -34.56
N SER A 205 -14.69 17.47 -35.06
CA SER A 205 -14.14 17.87 -36.37
C SER A 205 -14.53 16.95 -37.53
N GLU A 206 -15.10 15.76 -37.31
CA GLU A 206 -15.31 14.79 -38.41
C GLU A 206 -16.63 15.04 -39.17
N ARG A 207 -17.53 15.89 -38.63
CA ARG A 207 -18.78 16.31 -39.29
C ARG A 207 -18.63 17.46 -40.28
N SER A 208 -17.48 18.12 -40.36
CA SER A 208 -17.22 19.17 -41.36
C SER A 208 -16.48 18.67 -42.60
N ARG A 209 -16.10 17.38 -42.67
CA ARG A 209 -15.37 16.82 -43.83
C ARG A 209 -16.19 15.90 -44.73
N THR A 210 -17.42 15.54 -44.35
CA THR A 210 -18.42 15.04 -45.32
C THR A 210 -19.09 16.23 -46.02
N GLY A 211 -18.26 17.11 -46.60
CA GLY A 211 -18.68 17.91 -47.73
C GLY A 211 -18.97 16.94 -48.87
N LEU A 212 -20.22 16.95 -49.31
CA LEU A 212 -20.75 16.12 -50.37
C LEU A 212 -19.80 16.00 -51.58
N PRO A 213 -19.69 14.83 -52.23
CA PRO A 213 -19.18 14.77 -53.58
C PRO A 213 -20.10 15.61 -54.48
N SER A 214 -19.54 16.69 -55.03
CA SER A 214 -20.12 17.39 -56.17
C SER A 214 -20.39 16.36 -57.26
N ARG A 215 -21.66 16.09 -57.51
CA ARG A 215 -22.20 15.31 -58.61
C ARG A 215 -21.80 16.01 -59.91
N ALA A 216 -20.60 15.73 -60.42
CA ALA A 216 -20.21 16.14 -61.77
C ALA A 216 -20.93 15.21 -62.74
N SER A 217 -22.01 15.74 -63.27
CA SER A 217 -22.84 15.24 -64.36
C SER A 217 -22.03 14.70 -65.53
N SER A 218 -22.37 13.47 -65.91
CA SER A 218 -22.14 12.85 -67.20
C SER A 218 -22.63 13.73 -68.35
N LEU A 219 -21.73 14.07 -69.29
CA LEU A 219 -22.09 14.46 -70.65
C LEU A 219 -21.13 13.74 -71.61
N SER A 220 -21.66 12.74 -72.33
CA SER A 220 -21.07 12.25 -73.57
C SER A 220 -21.83 12.85 -74.76
N PRO A 221 -21.12 13.33 -75.78
CA PRO A 221 -21.55 13.24 -77.18
C PRO A 221 -20.73 12.10 -77.81
N SER A 222 -21.33 11.01 -78.31
CA SER A 222 -22.03 10.89 -79.60
C SER A 222 -21.22 11.41 -80.79
N CYS A 223 -20.82 10.43 -81.63
CA CYS A 223 -20.26 10.49 -82.98
C CYS A 223 -18.73 10.63 -83.12
#